data_AF-A0A843XLH3-F1
#
_entry.id   AF-A0A843XLH3-F1
#
_cell.length_a   1.000
_cell.length_b   1.000
_cell.length_c   1.000
_cell.angle_alpha   90.00
_cell.angle_beta   90.00
_cell.angle_gamma   90.00
#
_symmetry.space_group_name_H-M   'P 1'
#
loop_
_entity.id
_entity.type
_entity.pdbx_description
1 polymer ?
#
loop_
_entity_poly.entity_id
_entity_poly.type
_entity_poly.pdbx_seq_one_letter_code
_entity_poly.pdbx_strand_id
1 'polypeptide(L)'
;MQGLVQAMQMQAHTQAALQAQLEAQQAQVPAQDHGGPSTMERFKRMLPPSFKGESDPLLVESWMREIEKIFRAVRCADEDKVTLATYMLPERADVWWASLLGTRFEDGAIDVAWDEFVRLFRAKFVPEHVQDRMEQEFLSLALRSMTVLEYEARFSELSKY
;
A
#
# COMPACT_ATOMS: atom_id res chain seq x y z
N MET A 1 -50.17 -47.80 17.95
CA MET A 1 -49.78 -47.08 16.71
C MET A 1 -49.39 -45.63 16.98
N GLN A 2 -50.13 -44.87 17.82
CA GLN A 2 -49.89 -43.43 18.07
C GLN A 2 -48.55 -43.12 18.78
N GLY A 3 -48.11 -43.97 19.72
CA GLY A 3 -46.83 -43.76 20.43
C GLY A 3 -45.57 -43.93 19.58
N LEU A 4 -45.63 -44.75 18.53
CA LEU A 4 -44.50 -44.96 17.61
C LEU A 4 -44.26 -43.73 16.72
N VAL A 5 -45.34 -43.07 16.30
CA VAL A 5 -45.26 -41.84 15.50
C VAL A 5 -44.64 -40.70 16.31
N GLN A 6 -45.01 -40.59 17.59
CA GLN A 6 -44.48 -39.55 18.47
C GLN A 6 -42.99 -39.77 18.80
N ALA A 7 -42.57 -41.02 18.95
CA ALA A 7 -41.15 -41.36 19.14
C ALA A 7 -40.30 -41.01 17.90
N MET A 8 -40.78 -41.30 16.69
CA MET A 8 -40.08 -40.95 15.45
C MET A 8 -40.00 -39.44 15.24
N GLN A 9 -41.07 -38.71 15.56
CA GLN A 9 -41.03 -37.24 15.53
C GLN A 9 -40.00 -36.70 16.52
N MET A 10 -39.98 -37.19 17.76
CA MET A 10 -39.02 -36.72 18.75
C MET A 10 -37.57 -36.97 18.29
N GLN A 11 -37.28 -38.14 17.73
CA GLN A 11 -35.96 -38.47 17.19
C GLN A 11 -35.54 -37.55 16.01
N ALA A 12 -36.46 -37.23 15.09
CA ALA A 12 -36.18 -36.32 13.98
C ALA A 12 -35.86 -34.89 14.46
N HIS A 13 -36.59 -34.39 15.47
CA HIS A 13 -36.32 -33.07 16.04
C HIS A 13 -34.98 -33.04 16.78
N THR A 14 -34.64 -34.10 17.52
CA THR A 14 -33.33 -34.19 18.20
C THR A 14 -32.18 -34.24 17.21
N GLN A 15 -32.34 -34.95 16.08
CA GLN A 15 -31.31 -35.02 15.04
C GLN A 15 -31.10 -33.67 14.35
N ALA A 16 -32.19 -32.96 14.01
CA ALA A 16 -32.11 -31.62 13.41
C ALA A 16 -31.45 -30.60 14.36
N ALA A 17 -31.76 -30.65 15.65
CA ALA A 17 -31.14 -29.77 16.65
C ALA A 17 -29.64 -30.04 16.82
N LEU A 18 -29.24 -31.32 16.81
CA LEU A 18 -27.82 -31.70 16.91
C LEU A 18 -27.03 -31.27 15.67
N GLN A 19 -27.63 -31.37 14.49
CA GLN A 19 -27.00 -30.95 13.24
C GLN A 19 -26.87 -29.42 13.17
N ALA A 20 -27.89 -28.67 13.57
CA ALA A 20 -27.81 -27.21 13.67
C ALA A 20 -26.75 -26.75 14.70
N GLN A 21 -26.56 -27.49 15.80
CA GLN A 21 -25.48 -27.23 16.75
C GLN A 21 -24.08 -27.52 16.19
N LEU A 22 -23.93 -28.56 15.35
CA LEU A 22 -22.67 -28.86 14.67
C LEU A 22 -22.35 -27.79 13.61
N GLU A 23 -23.34 -27.35 12.84
CA GLU A 23 -23.20 -26.26 11.87
C GLU A 23 -22.89 -24.93 12.56
N ALA A 24 -23.54 -24.63 13.69
CA ALA A 24 -23.22 -23.46 14.51
C ALA A 24 -21.80 -23.51 15.09
N GLN A 25 -21.32 -24.68 15.54
CA GLN A 25 -19.93 -24.86 15.99
C GLN A 25 -18.93 -24.74 14.83
N GLN A 26 -19.27 -25.20 13.63
CA GLN A 26 -18.44 -25.02 12.43
C GLN A 26 -18.47 -23.59 11.90
N ALA A 27 -19.58 -22.85 12.05
CA ALA A 27 -19.65 -21.42 11.72
C ALA A 27 -18.94 -20.53 12.76
N GLN A 28 -18.65 -21.09 13.94
CA GLN A 28 -17.87 -20.47 15.01
C GLN A 28 -16.37 -20.78 14.95
N VAL A 29 -15.81 -21.24 13.82
CA VAL A 29 -14.36 -21.09 13.66
C VAL A 29 -14.10 -19.58 13.77
N PRO A 30 -13.37 -19.10 14.79
CA PRO A 30 -13.01 -17.70 14.84
C PRO A 30 -12.29 -17.42 13.53
N ALA A 31 -12.73 -16.39 12.80
CA ALA A 31 -11.90 -15.78 11.77
C ALA A 31 -10.52 -15.63 12.43
N GLN A 32 -9.55 -16.39 11.92
CA GLN A 32 -8.27 -16.54 12.59
C GLN A 32 -7.64 -15.15 12.71
N ASP A 33 -7.73 -14.55 13.90
CA ASP A 33 -6.78 -13.56 14.35
C ASP A 33 -5.49 -14.33 14.52
N HIS A 34 -4.76 -14.44 13.42
CA HIS A 34 -3.43 -15.00 13.41
C HIS A 34 -2.64 -14.11 14.36
N GLY A 35 -2.24 -14.63 15.52
CA GLY A 35 -1.35 -13.96 16.47
C GLY A 35 0.06 -13.65 15.92
N GLY A 36 0.18 -13.46 14.61
CA GLY A 36 1.31 -12.87 13.92
C GLY A 36 1.16 -11.34 13.80
N PRO A 37 2.27 -10.67 13.47
CA PRO A 37 2.29 -9.20 13.39
C PRO A 37 1.36 -8.68 12.29
N SER A 38 0.61 -7.63 12.62
CA SER A 38 -0.22 -6.85 11.70
C SER A 38 0.61 -6.32 10.51
N THR A 39 -0.05 -5.97 9.40
CA THR A 39 0.64 -5.40 8.22
C THR A 39 1.46 -4.16 8.58
N MET A 40 0.93 -3.30 9.46
CA MET A 40 1.66 -2.15 10.00
C MET A 40 2.93 -2.55 10.77
N GLU A 41 2.87 -3.58 11.63
CA GLU A 41 4.05 -4.03 12.38
C GLU A 41 5.10 -4.68 11.48
N ARG A 42 4.69 -5.44 10.46
CA ARG A 42 5.61 -5.96 9.44
C ARG A 42 6.25 -4.82 8.65
N PHE A 43 5.45 -3.84 8.24
CA PHE A 43 5.91 -2.66 7.52
C PHE A 43 6.94 -1.88 8.32
N LYS A 44 6.65 -1.51 9.57
CA LYS A 44 7.59 -0.80 10.46
C LYS A 44 8.89 -1.56 10.70
N ARG A 45 8.83 -2.90 10.76
CA ARG A 45 10.03 -3.75 10.94
C ARG A 45 10.99 -3.70 9.75
N MET A 46 10.49 -3.37 8.56
CA MET A 46 11.32 -3.14 7.37
C MET A 46 12.01 -1.77 7.38
N LEU A 47 11.77 -0.95 8.42
CA LEU A 47 12.33 0.40 8.58
C LEU A 47 12.14 1.25 7.32
N PRO A 48 10.88 1.49 6.90
CA PRO A 48 10.59 2.25 5.71
C PRO A 48 11.21 3.66 5.82
N PRO A 49 11.75 4.19 4.70
CA PRO A 49 12.27 5.56 4.71
C PRO A 49 11.12 6.57 4.83
N SER A 50 11.37 7.67 5.54
CA SER A 50 10.46 8.83 5.54
C SER A 50 10.77 9.75 4.35
N PHE A 51 9.77 10.44 3.85
CA PHE A 51 9.91 11.50 2.85
C PHE A 51 9.32 12.80 3.36
N LYS A 52 10.17 13.79 3.61
CA LYS A 52 9.78 15.06 4.22
C LYS A 52 9.18 16.03 3.22
N GLY A 53 9.30 15.72 1.93
CA GLY A 53 8.92 16.62 0.84
C GLY A 53 10.15 17.21 0.16
N GLU A 54 11.20 16.42 -0.05
CA GLU A 54 12.42 16.81 -0.76
C GLU A 54 12.08 17.25 -2.20
N SER A 55 12.88 18.16 -2.75
CA SER A 55 12.68 18.68 -4.13
C SER A 55 13.59 17.99 -5.16
N ASP A 56 14.48 17.10 -4.72
CA ASP A 56 15.36 16.32 -5.59
C ASP A 56 14.59 15.12 -6.17
N PRO A 57 14.36 15.06 -7.48
CA PRO A 57 13.60 13.97 -8.11
C PRO A 57 14.21 12.59 -7.89
N LEU A 58 15.52 12.50 -7.74
CA LEU A 58 16.18 11.23 -7.47
C LEU A 58 15.80 10.70 -6.09
N LEU A 59 15.72 11.59 -5.09
CA LEU A 59 15.24 11.23 -3.75
C LEU A 59 13.76 10.86 -3.76
N VAL A 60 12.93 11.57 -4.54
CA VAL A 60 11.50 11.27 -4.70
C VAL A 60 11.30 9.87 -5.29
N GLU A 61 11.96 9.57 -6.40
CA GLU A 61 11.87 8.26 -7.07
C GLU A 61 12.54 7.14 -6.27
N SER A 62 13.60 7.44 -5.52
CA SER A 62 14.24 6.48 -4.61
C SER A 62 13.31 6.08 -3.48
N TRP A 63 12.68 7.08 -2.84
CA TRP A 63 11.70 6.83 -1.79
C TRP A 63 10.53 5.97 -2.30
N MET A 64 9.96 6.32 -3.46
CA MET A 64 8.85 5.55 -4.03
C MET A 64 9.22 4.09 -4.27
N ARG A 65 10.39 3.85 -4.87
CA ARG A 65 10.89 2.49 -5.15
C ARG A 65 11.12 1.68 -3.88
N GLU A 66 11.69 2.27 -2.84
CA GLU A 66 11.91 1.55 -1.57
C GLU A 66 10.58 1.24 -0.86
N ILE A 67 9.60 2.15 -0.89
CA ILE A 67 8.26 1.89 -0.34
C ILE A 67 7.56 0.74 -1.09
N GLU A 68 7.55 0.76 -2.42
CA GLU A 68 6.95 -0.32 -3.21
C GLU A 68 7.64 -1.68 -2.98
N LYS A 69 8.97 -1.66 -2.85
CA LYS A 69 9.76 -2.86 -2.55
C LYS A 69 9.38 -3.44 -1.19
N ILE A 70 9.18 -2.59 -0.17
CA ILE A 70 8.70 -3.01 1.14
C ILE A 70 7.30 -3.59 1.04
N PHE A 71 6.38 -2.95 0.31
CA PHE A 71 5.02 -3.47 0.10
C PHE A 71 5.02 -4.87 -0.51
N ARG A 72 5.86 -5.12 -1.51
CA ARG A 72 6.04 -6.47 -2.09
C ARG A 72 6.58 -7.45 -1.06
N ALA A 73 7.59 -7.06 -0.28
CA ALA A 73 8.22 -7.91 0.73
C ALA A 73 7.26 -8.31 1.86
N VAL A 74 6.42 -7.39 2.32
CA VAL A 74 5.44 -7.66 3.39
C VAL A 74 4.10 -8.19 2.85
N ARG A 75 3.95 -8.36 1.53
CA ARG A 75 2.69 -8.72 0.86
C ARG A 75 1.53 -7.82 1.29
N CYS A 76 1.76 -6.51 1.21
CA CYS A 76 0.78 -5.49 1.58
C CYS A 76 -0.45 -5.59 0.67
N ALA A 77 -1.65 -5.55 1.25
CA ALA A 77 -2.91 -5.44 0.53
C ALA A 77 -3.02 -4.05 -0.11
N ASP A 78 -3.72 -3.93 -1.24
CA ASP A 78 -3.78 -2.68 -2.01
C ASP A 78 -4.49 -1.57 -1.23
N GLU A 79 -5.48 -1.94 -0.42
CA GLU A 79 -6.27 -1.06 0.42
C GLU A 79 -5.43 -0.41 1.53
N ASP A 80 -4.39 -1.11 2.01
CA ASP A 80 -3.52 -0.64 3.09
C ASP A 80 -2.37 0.28 2.58
N LYS A 81 -2.04 0.21 1.28
CA LYS A 81 -0.81 0.83 0.74
C LYS A 81 -0.76 2.33 0.95
N VAL A 82 -1.84 3.04 0.64
CA VAL A 82 -1.85 4.51 0.77
C VAL A 82 -1.70 4.91 2.22
N THR A 83 -2.45 4.30 3.13
CA THR A 83 -2.36 4.56 4.57
C THR A 83 -0.94 4.34 5.11
N LEU A 84 -0.29 3.25 4.72
CA LEU A 84 1.08 2.96 5.15
C LEU A 84 2.12 3.92 4.53
N ALA A 85 1.98 4.28 3.26
CA ALA A 85 2.89 5.22 2.61
C ALA A 85 2.75 6.62 3.19
N THR A 86 1.53 7.10 3.41
CA THR A 86 1.25 8.44 3.95
C THR A 86 1.68 8.56 5.41
N TYR A 87 1.67 7.45 6.16
CA TYR A 87 2.29 7.40 7.49
C TYR A 87 3.79 7.74 7.47
N MET A 88 4.46 7.54 6.32
CA MET A 88 5.88 7.84 6.12
C MET A 88 6.13 9.20 5.47
N LEU A 89 5.13 10.08 5.40
CA LEU A 89 5.22 11.43 4.85
C LEU A 89 5.18 12.50 5.97
N PRO A 90 6.27 12.77 6.70
CA PRO A 90 6.28 13.85 7.67
C PRO A 90 6.37 15.25 7.02
N GLU A 91 6.24 16.30 7.84
CA GLU A 91 6.56 17.68 7.50
C GLU A 91 5.81 18.21 6.26
N ARG A 92 6.54 18.68 5.23
CA ARG A 92 5.96 19.31 4.04
C ARG A 92 5.11 18.32 3.24
N ALA A 93 5.48 17.04 3.26
CA ALA A 93 4.71 16.01 2.57
C ALA A 93 3.38 15.71 3.28
N ASP A 94 3.35 15.70 4.62
CA ASP A 94 2.12 15.54 5.41
C ASP A 94 1.12 16.67 5.10
N VAL A 95 1.59 17.91 5.18
CA VAL A 95 0.77 19.11 4.95
C VAL A 95 0.16 19.09 3.54
N TRP A 96 0.94 18.69 2.54
CA TRP A 96 0.43 18.53 1.17
C TRP A 96 -0.66 17.47 1.10
N TRP A 97 -0.44 16.29 1.68
CA TRP A 97 -1.38 15.19 1.63
C TRP A 97 -2.70 15.54 2.33
N ALA A 98 -2.62 16.12 3.54
CA ALA A 98 -3.78 16.59 4.29
C ALA A 98 -4.58 17.67 3.52
N SER A 99 -3.88 18.62 2.89
CA SER A 99 -4.53 19.64 2.05
C SER A 99 -5.20 19.05 0.81
N LEU A 100 -4.61 18.01 0.22
CA LEU A 100 -5.18 17.34 -0.96
C LEU A 100 -6.45 16.58 -0.59
N LEU A 101 -6.45 15.87 0.55
CA LEU A 101 -7.64 15.21 1.08
C LEU A 101 -8.77 16.21 1.33
N GLY A 102 -8.50 17.32 2.03
CA GLY A 102 -9.53 18.30 2.35
C GLY A 102 -10.10 19.11 1.17
N THR A 103 -9.44 19.11 0.01
CA THR A 103 -9.88 19.88 -1.18
C THR A 103 -10.50 19.01 -2.27
N ARG A 104 -9.97 17.80 -2.47
CA ARG A 104 -10.34 16.92 -3.58
C ARG A 104 -11.26 15.78 -3.18
N PHE A 105 -11.26 15.41 -1.89
CA PHE A 105 -12.03 14.30 -1.36
C PHE A 105 -12.89 14.82 -0.21
N GLU A 106 -14.02 15.45 -0.56
CA GLU A 106 -15.07 15.79 0.42
C GLU A 106 -15.41 14.50 1.20
N ASP A 107 -15.33 14.56 2.54
CA ASP A 107 -15.41 13.43 3.49
C ASP A 107 -14.12 12.62 3.79
N GLY A 108 -12.94 13.12 3.42
CA GLY A 108 -11.70 12.85 4.15
C GLY A 108 -11.08 11.45 4.03
N ALA A 109 -11.72 10.50 3.36
CA ALA A 109 -11.13 9.19 3.02
C ALA A 109 -12.04 8.46 2.03
N ILE A 110 -12.09 8.91 0.77
CA ILE A 110 -12.66 8.08 -0.29
C ILE A 110 -11.49 7.32 -0.88
N ASP A 111 -11.23 6.12 -0.34
CA ASP A 111 -10.25 5.10 -0.77
C ASP A 111 -9.42 5.51 -1.99
N VAL A 112 -8.36 6.28 -1.76
CA VAL A 112 -7.45 6.64 -2.84
C VAL A 112 -6.71 5.38 -3.23
N ALA A 113 -6.95 4.89 -4.44
CA ALA A 113 -6.20 3.76 -4.97
C ALA A 113 -4.70 4.09 -5.03
N TRP A 114 -3.85 3.09 -4.80
CA TRP A 114 -2.39 3.25 -4.81
C TRP A 114 -1.88 3.95 -6.08
N ASP A 115 -2.39 3.57 -7.25
CA ASP A 115 -1.97 4.15 -8.53
C ASP A 115 -2.32 5.64 -8.64
N GLU A 116 -3.47 6.05 -8.08
CA GLU A 116 -3.86 7.46 -8.04
C GLU A 116 -2.98 8.25 -7.06
N PHE A 117 -2.63 7.65 -5.91
CA PHE A 117 -1.64 8.23 -4.99
C PHE A 117 -0.29 8.44 -5.70
N VAL A 118 0.25 7.43 -6.38
CA VAL A 118 1.55 7.52 -7.09
C VAL A 118 1.50 8.63 -8.14
N ARG A 119 0.40 8.72 -8.91
CA ARG A 119 0.20 9.77 -9.92
C ARG A 119 0.20 11.17 -9.28
N LEU A 120 -0.55 11.36 -8.20
CA LEU A 120 -0.65 12.64 -7.49
C LEU A 120 0.68 13.03 -6.82
N PHE A 121 1.36 12.06 -6.22
CA PHE A 121 2.65 12.23 -5.57
C PHE A 121 3.73 12.68 -6.57
N ARG A 122 3.86 11.97 -7.70
CA ARG A 122 4.79 12.36 -8.77
C ARG A 122 4.46 13.71 -9.36
N ALA A 123 3.19 14.00 -9.64
CA ALA A 123 2.78 15.31 -10.14
C ALA A 123 3.15 16.46 -9.18
N LYS A 124 3.13 16.21 -7.87
CA LYS A 124 3.50 17.21 -6.86
C LYS A 124 5.01 17.42 -6.75
N PHE A 125 5.78 16.32 -6.64
CA PHE A 125 7.19 16.37 -6.26
C PHE A 125 8.16 16.22 -7.43
N VAL A 126 7.70 15.73 -8.58
CA VAL A 126 8.43 15.67 -9.87
C VAL A 126 7.56 16.28 -10.99
N PRO A 127 7.28 17.59 -10.93
CA PRO A 127 6.47 18.27 -11.94
C PRO A 127 7.17 18.26 -13.32
N GLU A 128 6.39 18.48 -14.39
CA GLU A 128 6.84 18.40 -15.80
C GLU A 128 8.14 19.17 -16.07
N HIS A 129 8.23 20.44 -15.69
CA HIS A 129 9.45 21.25 -15.86
C HIS A 129 10.72 20.69 -15.16
N VAL A 130 10.54 19.80 -14.17
CA VAL A 130 11.64 19.08 -13.53
C VAL A 130 11.99 17.84 -14.35
N GLN A 131 11.00 17.13 -14.88
CA GLN A 131 11.20 16.02 -15.83
C GLN A 131 11.94 16.51 -17.08
N ASP A 132 11.48 17.61 -17.69
CA ASP A 132 12.12 18.23 -18.86
C ASP A 132 13.61 18.54 -18.61
N ARG A 133 13.92 19.02 -17.40
CA ARG A 133 15.31 19.32 -17.02
C ARG A 133 16.15 18.06 -16.89
N MET A 134 15.59 16.97 -16.37
CA MET A 134 16.27 15.68 -16.25
C MET A 134 16.47 15.02 -17.61
N GLU A 135 15.49 15.14 -18.51
CA GLU A 135 15.62 14.71 -19.91
C GLU A 135 16.74 15.50 -20.61
N GLN A 136 16.78 16.82 -20.43
CA GLN A 136 17.89 17.64 -20.95
C GLN A 136 19.25 17.23 -20.38
N GLU A 137 19.31 16.93 -19.07
CA GLU A 137 20.53 16.43 -18.43
C GLU A 137 20.96 15.09 -19.05
N PHE A 138 20.01 14.18 -19.29
CA PHE A 138 20.23 12.91 -19.96
C PHE A 138 20.76 13.07 -21.39
N LEU A 139 20.14 13.94 -22.18
CA LEU A 139 20.59 14.24 -23.55
C LEU A 139 22.00 14.87 -23.56
N SER A 140 22.34 15.61 -22.51
CA SER A 140 23.65 16.23 -22.35
C SER A 140 24.73 15.29 -21.77
N LEU A 141 24.39 14.05 -21.41
CA LEU A 141 25.20 13.18 -20.54
C LEU A 141 26.57 12.76 -21.11
N ALA A 142 26.84 12.92 -22.39
CA ALA A 142 28.16 12.66 -22.98
C ALA A 142 28.92 13.95 -23.36
N LEU A 143 28.30 15.12 -23.18
CA LEU A 143 28.82 16.40 -23.65
C LEU A 143 29.74 17.10 -22.63
N ARG A 144 29.74 16.65 -21.37
CA ARG A 144 30.60 17.14 -20.28
C ARG A 144 31.42 15.97 -19.75
N SER A 145 32.73 16.10 -19.78
CA SER A 145 33.73 15.14 -19.31
C SER A 145 33.35 14.44 -17.99
N MET A 146 33.11 13.13 -18.05
CA MET A 146 32.88 12.23 -16.91
C MET A 146 33.71 10.95 -17.11
N THR A 147 34.04 10.26 -16.02
CA THR A 147 34.59 8.91 -16.12
C THR A 147 33.50 7.92 -16.54
N VAL A 148 33.90 6.75 -17.05
CA VAL A 148 32.96 5.70 -17.48
C VAL A 148 32.02 5.26 -16.35
N LEU A 149 32.51 5.21 -15.11
CA LEU A 149 31.71 4.81 -13.94
C LEU A 149 30.68 5.89 -13.55
N GLU A 150 31.08 7.16 -13.59
CA GLU A 150 30.17 8.29 -13.31
C GLU A 150 29.08 8.40 -14.38
N TYR A 151 29.45 8.16 -15.64
CA TYR A 151 28.52 8.12 -16.75
C TYR A 151 27.50 6.99 -16.59
N GLU A 152 27.94 5.78 -16.25
CA GLU A 152 27.05 4.62 -16.07
C GLU A 152 26.04 4.83 -14.93
N ALA A 153 26.49 5.38 -13.80
CA ALA A 153 25.61 5.74 -12.69
C ALA A 153 24.56 6.78 -13.11
N ARG A 154 24.98 7.86 -13.77
CA ARG A 154 24.07 8.92 -14.22
C ARG A 154 23.12 8.47 -15.32
N PHE A 155 23.58 7.62 -16.23
CA PHE A 155 22.74 7.03 -17.27
C PHE A 155 21.63 6.19 -16.64
N SER A 156 21.98 5.36 -15.65
CA SER A 156 21.00 4.54 -14.93
C SER A 156 19.99 5.37 -14.14
N GLU A 157 20.42 6.50 -13.56
CA GLU A 157 19.55 7.41 -12.82
C GLU A 157 18.56 8.18 -13.71
N LEU A 158 19.02 8.59 -14.90
CA LEU A 158 18.30 9.49 -15.79
C LEU A 158 17.51 8.80 -16.89
N SER A 159 17.88 7.59 -17.32
CA SER A 159 17.26 6.85 -18.45
C SER A 159 15.75 6.56 -18.33
N LYS A 160 15.15 6.84 -17.18
CA LYS A 160 13.72 6.69 -16.90
C LYS A 160 12.89 7.94 -17.18
N TYR A 161 13.56 9.07 -17.42
CA TYR A 161 12.98 10.35 -17.82
C TYR A 161 13.17 10.52 -19.32
#